data_AF-B3VBH5-F1
#
_entry.id   AF-B3VBH5-F1
#
_cell.length_a   1.000
_cell.length_b   1.000
_cell.length_c   1.000
_cell.angle_alpha   90.00
_cell.angle_beta   90.00
_cell.angle_gamma   90.00
#
_symmetry.space_group_name_H-M   'P 1'
#
loop_
_entity.id
_entity.type
_entity.pdbx_description
1 polymer ?
#
loop_
_entity_poly.entity_id
_entity_poly.type
_entity_poly.pdbx_seq_one_letter_code
_entity_poly.pdbx_strand_id
1 'polypeptide(L)'
;AGSAMGAAIQQNRTTNGVATTVDGVGFDQTAAAANVAVALNAVITANANNDINFNTPAGSFNGLSLDTANNLAVTVSADTTLGFITNAVNKGNSFNFTLDAGKTLTITGQGITNAQAAVTNNAQNVVAPFNGGAAIDNNDLSGVGTIDFGAAASTLVFNLANPTTQKAPLTLGQNALIVNGVNGTLNVTNGFIQVSDKSFATVKAINIGDGQGFIFNTNATVGNALNLQAGGATINFNGTEGTGRLVLLSKNGAATDFNVTGSLGDNLKGIIEFNTVAVAGQLIANAGPANAVIGTNNGAGRAAGFVVSVDNGNAATIAGQVYAKDMVIQSANAGGQVNFGHIVDVGTDGTTAFKTAASKVAITQNSNFGTTDFGNLAAQITVPDTMTLTGNFTGDASNPGNTAGVITFAANGTLASASADANVAVTNNITAIEALGVGVVQLSGTHTAELRLGNAGSVFKLADGTVINGKVNQTA
;
A
#
# COMPACT_ATOMS: atom_id res chain seq x y z
N ALA A 1 -55.73 -42.17 14.91
CA ALA A 1 -55.42 -41.27 13.79
C ALA A 1 -55.03 -39.92 14.38
N GLY A 2 -53.72 -39.64 14.48
CA GLY A 2 -53.19 -38.37 14.95
C GLY A 2 -53.08 -37.38 13.80
N SER A 3 -53.65 -36.18 13.96
CA SER A 3 -53.57 -35.10 12.98
C SER A 3 -52.26 -34.33 13.20
N ALA A 4 -51.43 -34.30 12.16
CA ALA A 4 -50.19 -33.56 12.12
C ALA A 4 -50.46 -32.05 12.13
N MET A 5 -49.86 -31.33 13.09
CA MET A 5 -49.71 -29.88 13.05
C MET A 5 -48.86 -29.51 11.83
N GLY A 6 -49.44 -28.74 10.92
CA GLY A 6 -48.75 -28.20 9.75
C GLY A 6 -47.66 -27.21 10.16
N ALA A 7 -46.49 -27.32 9.53
CA ALA A 7 -45.43 -26.34 9.59
C ALA A 7 -45.96 -24.98 9.09
N ALA A 8 -45.94 -23.97 9.96
CA ALA A 8 -46.27 -22.60 9.60
C ALA A 8 -45.15 -22.02 8.73
N ILE A 9 -45.36 -22.00 7.41
CA ILE A 9 -44.55 -21.21 6.48
C ILE A 9 -44.99 -19.75 6.63
N GLN A 10 -44.22 -18.93 7.35
CA GLN A 10 -44.41 -17.48 7.32
C GLN A 10 -43.92 -16.93 5.97
N GLN A 11 -44.84 -16.82 5.00
CA GLN A 11 -44.62 -16.01 3.81
C GLN A 11 -44.78 -14.53 4.19
N ASN A 12 -43.67 -13.80 4.13
CA ASN A 12 -43.66 -12.36 4.33
C ASN A 12 -44.32 -11.68 3.11
N ARG A 13 -45.56 -11.22 3.25
CA ARG A 13 -46.32 -10.55 2.19
C ARG A 13 -45.77 -9.14 1.95
N THR A 14 -45.03 -8.98 0.86
CA THR A 14 -44.64 -7.69 0.29
C THR A 14 -45.86 -6.90 -0.20
N THR A 15 -46.04 -5.67 0.27
CA THR A 15 -46.91 -4.68 -0.38
C THR A 15 -46.02 -3.55 -0.88
N ASN A 16 -46.01 -3.33 -2.20
CA ASN A 16 -45.25 -2.28 -2.87
C ASN A 16 -45.58 -0.89 -2.28
N GLY A 17 -44.56 -0.12 -1.91
CA GLY A 17 -44.65 1.34 -1.84
C GLY A 17 -44.49 2.03 -0.48
N VAL A 18 -44.31 1.32 0.63
CA VAL A 18 -44.04 1.95 1.94
C VAL A 18 -42.87 1.22 2.60
N ALA A 19 -41.86 1.97 3.05
CA ALA A 19 -40.71 1.44 3.79
C ALA A 19 -41.21 0.65 5.00
N THR A 20 -41.24 -0.68 4.88
CA THR A 20 -41.60 -1.58 5.96
C THR A 20 -40.38 -1.71 6.85
N THR A 21 -40.48 -1.11 8.03
CA THR A 21 -39.49 -1.19 9.08
C THR A 21 -39.36 -2.64 9.53
N VAL A 22 -38.19 -3.24 9.33
CA VAL A 22 -37.90 -4.57 9.88
C VAL A 22 -37.60 -4.39 11.37
N ASP A 23 -38.39 -5.03 12.22
CA ASP A 23 -38.21 -5.06 13.66
C ASP A 23 -37.15 -6.09 14.06
N GLY A 24 -36.14 -5.64 14.80
CA GLY A 24 -35.18 -6.51 15.48
C GLY A 24 -35.84 -7.34 16.59
N VAL A 25 -37.07 -7.01 16.98
CA VAL A 25 -37.93 -7.84 17.85
C VAL A 25 -38.73 -8.88 17.03
N GLY A 26 -38.71 -8.80 15.69
CA GLY A 26 -39.36 -9.74 14.78
C GLY A 26 -38.49 -10.92 14.32
N PHE A 27 -37.21 -10.95 14.72
CA PHE A 27 -36.36 -12.13 14.52
C PHE A 27 -36.47 -13.03 15.74
N ASP A 28 -37.07 -14.22 15.56
CA ASP A 28 -36.86 -15.31 16.51
C ASP A 28 -35.40 -15.78 16.37
N GLN A 29 -34.53 -15.18 17.18
CA GLN A 29 -33.11 -15.50 17.25
C GLN A 29 -32.85 -16.90 17.84
N THR A 30 -33.88 -17.64 18.26
CA THR A 30 -33.76 -19.02 18.74
C THR A 30 -33.96 -20.07 17.64
N ALA A 31 -34.34 -19.65 16.43
CA ALA A 31 -34.49 -20.52 15.26
C ALA A 31 -33.16 -20.71 14.52
N ALA A 32 -32.85 -21.95 14.11
CA ALA A 32 -31.65 -22.28 13.33
C ALA A 32 -31.53 -21.44 12.05
N ALA A 33 -30.29 -20.99 11.74
CA ALA A 33 -29.86 -20.26 10.54
C ALA A 33 -30.99 -19.83 9.58
N ALA A 34 -31.69 -18.75 9.91
CA ALA A 34 -32.76 -18.24 9.07
C ALA A 34 -32.19 -17.51 7.86
N ASN A 35 -32.48 -17.98 6.64
CA ASN A 35 -32.20 -17.25 5.40
C ASN A 35 -33.26 -16.16 5.20
N VAL A 36 -32.92 -14.92 5.51
CA VAL A 36 -33.90 -13.81 5.54
C VAL A 36 -33.54 -12.72 4.53
N ALA A 37 -34.51 -12.35 3.71
CA ALA A 37 -34.42 -11.20 2.83
C ALA A 37 -34.51 -9.90 3.65
N VAL A 38 -33.48 -9.08 3.56
CA VAL A 38 -33.42 -7.76 4.22
C VAL A 38 -34.19 -6.74 3.38
N ALA A 39 -34.84 -5.75 3.99
CA ALA A 39 -35.48 -4.65 3.26
C ALA A 39 -34.44 -3.61 2.82
N LEU A 40 -34.69 -2.93 1.69
CA LEU A 40 -33.88 -1.78 1.26
C LEU A 40 -33.81 -0.74 2.39
N ASN A 41 -32.62 -0.18 2.63
CA ASN A 41 -32.35 0.85 3.64
C ASN A 41 -32.54 0.40 5.10
N ALA A 42 -32.59 -0.90 5.37
CA ALA A 42 -32.71 -1.41 6.74
C ALA A 42 -31.44 -1.16 7.58
N VAL A 43 -31.62 -1.09 8.90
CA VAL A 43 -30.55 -1.19 9.90
C VAL A 43 -30.77 -2.48 10.69
N ILE A 44 -29.74 -3.32 10.82
CA ILE A 44 -29.81 -4.56 11.60
C ILE A 44 -29.08 -4.37 12.92
N THR A 45 -29.74 -4.75 14.01
CA THR A 45 -29.16 -4.87 15.35
C THR A 45 -29.21 -6.33 15.77
N ALA A 46 -28.06 -6.91 16.12
CA ALA A 46 -28.02 -8.25 16.72
C ALA A 46 -27.62 -8.13 18.19
N ASN A 47 -28.41 -8.75 19.07
CA ASN A 47 -28.27 -8.65 20.53
C ASN A 47 -27.96 -10.00 21.20
N ALA A 48 -27.68 -11.07 20.44
CA ALA A 48 -27.37 -12.41 20.94
C ALA A 48 -26.44 -13.22 19.99
N ASN A 49 -25.57 -14.05 20.58
CA ASN A 49 -24.52 -14.88 19.93
C ASN A 49 -25.03 -15.97 18.94
N ASN A 50 -25.80 -15.62 17.92
CA ASN A 50 -26.31 -16.59 16.94
C ASN A 50 -25.84 -16.25 15.52
N ASP A 51 -25.47 -17.29 14.77
CA ASP A 51 -25.13 -17.17 13.36
C ASP A 51 -26.40 -16.81 12.57
N ILE A 52 -26.47 -15.58 12.05
CA ILE A 52 -27.55 -15.13 11.16
C ILE A 52 -26.99 -15.07 9.75
N ASN A 53 -27.65 -15.74 8.79
CA ASN A 53 -27.34 -15.69 7.36
C ASN A 53 -28.29 -14.73 6.65
N PHE A 54 -27.80 -13.55 6.25
CA PHE A 54 -28.59 -12.62 5.43
C PHE A 54 -28.35 -12.88 3.94
N ASN A 55 -29.43 -12.90 3.15
CA ASN A 55 -29.38 -12.73 1.70
C ASN A 55 -29.75 -11.28 1.38
N THR A 56 -28.80 -10.53 0.84
CA THR A 56 -29.01 -9.12 0.53
C THR A 56 -29.97 -8.97 -0.66
N PRO A 57 -31.02 -8.12 -0.59
CA PRO A 57 -31.73 -7.70 -1.79
C PRO A 57 -30.79 -6.83 -2.64
N ALA A 58 -31.08 -6.69 -3.94
CA ALA A 58 -30.38 -5.69 -4.74
C ALA A 58 -30.62 -4.28 -4.16
N GLY A 59 -29.55 -3.52 -3.89
CA GLY A 59 -29.65 -2.12 -3.44
C GLY A 59 -28.84 -1.76 -2.18
N SER A 60 -29.31 -0.75 -1.44
CA SER A 60 -28.64 -0.21 -0.26
C SER A 60 -29.13 -0.86 1.03
N PHE A 61 -28.19 -1.27 1.87
CA PHE A 61 -28.38 -1.68 3.24
C PHE A 61 -27.74 -0.61 4.14
N ASN A 62 -28.57 0.10 4.94
CA ASN A 62 -28.15 1.34 5.58
C ASN A 62 -27.13 1.12 6.70
N GLY A 63 -27.13 -0.02 7.38
CA GLY A 63 -26.05 -0.32 8.30
C GLY A 63 -26.29 -1.48 9.25
N LEU A 64 -25.21 -1.89 9.89
CA LEU A 64 -25.15 -2.98 10.84
C LEU A 64 -24.60 -2.46 12.17
N SER A 65 -25.34 -2.68 13.25
CA SER A 65 -24.94 -2.28 14.60
C SER A 65 -24.85 -3.48 15.53
N LEU A 66 -23.65 -3.74 16.06
CA LEU A 66 -23.42 -4.75 17.09
C LEU A 66 -22.99 -4.11 18.40
N ASP A 67 -23.87 -4.16 19.39
CA ASP A 67 -23.66 -3.60 20.73
C ASP A 67 -23.20 -4.64 21.76
N THR A 68 -23.31 -5.92 21.43
CA THR A 68 -22.98 -7.10 22.23
C THR A 68 -22.06 -8.02 21.42
N ALA A 69 -21.45 -9.03 22.05
CA ALA A 69 -20.66 -10.04 21.31
C ALA A 69 -21.60 -10.86 20.40
N ASN A 70 -21.27 -10.97 19.12
CA ASN A 70 -22.01 -11.73 18.12
C ASN A 70 -21.05 -12.29 17.05
N ASN A 71 -21.47 -13.37 16.40
CA ASN A 71 -20.83 -13.90 15.20
C ASN A 71 -21.85 -13.80 14.05
N LEU A 72 -21.61 -12.92 13.08
CA LEU A 72 -22.52 -12.71 11.96
C LEU A 72 -21.93 -13.25 10.66
N ALA A 73 -22.76 -13.90 9.84
CA ALA A 73 -22.39 -14.33 8.48
C ALA A 73 -23.32 -13.70 7.43
N VAL A 74 -22.81 -12.87 6.55
CA VAL A 74 -23.60 -12.16 5.55
C VAL A 74 -23.32 -12.72 4.17
N THR A 75 -24.35 -13.24 3.50
CA THR A 75 -24.25 -13.65 2.09
C THR A 75 -24.75 -12.52 1.18
N VAL A 76 -23.84 -11.96 0.39
CA VAL A 76 -24.12 -10.92 -0.58
C VAL A 76 -24.59 -11.59 -1.87
N SER A 77 -25.89 -11.90 -1.93
CA SER A 77 -26.54 -12.58 -3.07
C SER A 77 -26.90 -11.65 -4.22
N ALA A 78 -26.81 -10.33 -4.00
CA ALA A 78 -27.04 -9.29 -5.00
C ALA A 78 -26.07 -8.12 -4.77
N ASP A 79 -25.90 -7.26 -5.77
CA ASP A 79 -25.08 -6.05 -5.60
C ASP A 79 -25.64 -5.20 -4.47
N THR A 80 -24.78 -4.93 -3.48
CA THR A 80 -25.17 -4.37 -2.19
C THR A 80 -24.27 -3.21 -1.82
N THR A 81 -24.88 -2.13 -1.34
CA THR A 81 -24.16 -1.03 -0.68
C THR A 81 -24.40 -1.09 0.82
N LEU A 82 -23.35 -1.25 1.61
CA LEU A 82 -23.36 -1.20 3.07
C LEU A 82 -22.98 0.21 3.54
N GLY A 83 -23.89 0.85 4.28
CA GLY A 83 -23.72 2.18 4.85
C GLY A 83 -22.65 2.24 5.94
N PHE A 84 -22.90 1.65 7.11
CA PHE A 84 -21.93 1.62 8.21
C PHE A 84 -21.90 0.27 8.93
N ILE A 85 -20.77 -0.02 9.58
CA ILE A 85 -20.63 -1.09 10.57
C ILE A 85 -20.16 -0.45 11.88
N THR A 86 -20.95 -0.59 12.94
CA THR A 86 -20.55 -0.18 14.29
C THR A 86 -20.30 -1.40 15.15
N ASN A 87 -19.09 -1.48 15.67
CA ASN A 87 -18.67 -2.43 16.69
C ASN A 87 -18.53 -1.69 18.02
N ALA A 88 -19.11 -2.20 19.10
CA ALA A 88 -18.69 -1.78 20.43
C ALA A 88 -17.24 -2.25 20.68
N VAL A 89 -16.31 -1.29 20.77
CA VAL A 89 -14.88 -1.55 20.99
C VAL A 89 -14.67 -2.55 22.14
N ASN A 90 -13.81 -3.56 21.93
CA ASN A 90 -13.47 -4.62 22.89
C ASN A 90 -14.58 -5.65 23.22
N LYS A 91 -15.64 -5.73 22.40
CA LYS A 91 -16.55 -6.89 22.41
C LYS A 91 -16.08 -7.84 21.30
N GLY A 92 -16.03 -9.15 21.57
CA GLY A 92 -15.53 -10.19 20.66
C GLY A 92 -16.41 -10.42 19.43
N ASN A 93 -16.77 -9.35 18.74
CA ASN A 93 -17.60 -9.34 17.55
C ASN A 93 -16.82 -9.81 16.33
N SER A 94 -17.42 -10.71 15.58
CA SER A 94 -16.90 -11.24 14.32
C SER A 94 -17.94 -11.09 13.23
N PHE A 95 -17.55 -10.50 12.09
CA PHE A 95 -18.38 -10.41 10.90
C PHE A 95 -17.73 -11.14 9.73
N ASN A 96 -18.43 -12.12 9.18
CA ASN A 96 -18.03 -12.80 7.97
C ASN A 96 -18.91 -12.33 6.81
N PHE A 97 -18.31 -12.01 5.67
CA PHE A 97 -19.01 -11.74 4.41
C PHE A 97 -18.69 -12.86 3.42
N THR A 98 -19.70 -13.33 2.71
CA THR A 98 -19.56 -14.23 1.56
C THR A 98 -20.20 -13.56 0.37
N LEU A 99 -19.45 -13.30 -0.69
CA LEU A 99 -19.97 -12.73 -1.93
C LEU A 99 -20.38 -13.86 -2.85
N ASP A 100 -21.65 -13.87 -3.26
CA ASP A 100 -22.08 -14.78 -4.32
C ASP A 100 -21.36 -14.44 -5.63
N ALA A 101 -21.31 -15.43 -6.51
CA ALA A 101 -20.63 -15.32 -7.79
C ALA A 101 -21.04 -14.07 -8.58
N GLY A 102 -20.05 -13.23 -8.91
CA GLY A 102 -20.28 -12.06 -9.75
C GLY A 102 -20.86 -10.85 -9.02
N LYS A 103 -20.97 -10.89 -7.68
CA LYS A 103 -21.62 -9.83 -6.90
C LYS A 103 -20.63 -8.81 -6.36
N THR A 104 -21.16 -7.62 -6.13
CA THR A 104 -20.43 -6.48 -5.58
C THR A 104 -20.93 -6.13 -4.18
N LEU A 105 -20.00 -6.01 -3.24
CA LEU A 105 -20.24 -5.36 -1.94
C LEU A 105 -19.53 -4.01 -1.92
N THR A 106 -20.28 -2.92 -1.76
CA THR A 106 -19.74 -1.57 -1.60
C THR A 106 -19.89 -1.10 -0.16
N ILE A 107 -18.80 -0.84 0.54
CA ILE A 107 -18.79 -0.27 1.88
C ILE A 107 -18.57 1.24 1.76
N THR A 108 -19.58 2.04 2.11
CA THR A 108 -19.55 3.50 1.95
C THR A 108 -19.17 4.25 3.19
N GLY A 109 -19.29 3.63 4.34
CA GLY A 109 -19.04 4.28 5.60
C GLY A 109 -19.91 5.48 5.96
N GLN A 110 -21.03 5.67 5.25
CA GLN A 110 -22.04 6.67 5.58
C GLN A 110 -22.81 6.19 6.81
N GLY A 111 -22.72 6.93 7.92
CA GLY A 111 -23.66 6.76 9.03
C GLY A 111 -25.11 7.03 8.60
N ILE A 112 -26.10 6.60 9.39
CA ILE A 112 -27.48 7.04 9.18
C ILE A 112 -27.62 8.54 9.49
N THR A 113 -28.19 9.31 8.56
CA THR A 113 -28.58 10.70 8.83
C THR A 113 -29.74 10.74 9.83
N ASN A 114 -29.92 11.86 10.54
CA ASN A 114 -31.06 12.09 11.43
C ASN A 114 -32.42 11.86 10.72
N ALA A 115 -32.51 12.20 9.43
CA ALA A 115 -33.71 11.97 8.63
C ALA A 115 -33.96 10.47 8.35
N GLN A 116 -32.90 9.70 8.07
CA GLN A 116 -32.97 8.24 7.88
C GLN A 116 -33.25 7.49 9.19
N ALA A 117 -32.72 8.00 10.31
CA ALA A 117 -33.01 7.52 11.65
C ALA A 117 -34.50 7.72 12.02
N ALA A 118 -35.09 8.87 11.69
CA ALA A 118 -36.47 9.21 12.01
C ALA A 118 -37.53 8.33 11.31
N VAL A 119 -37.22 7.78 10.14
CA VAL A 119 -38.13 6.92 9.36
C VAL A 119 -37.99 5.43 9.65
N THR A 120 -37.02 5.05 10.50
CA THR A 120 -36.78 3.65 10.86
C THR A 120 -37.08 3.50 12.36
N ASN A 121 -38.30 3.10 12.73
CA ASN A 121 -38.73 3.00 14.15
C ASN A 121 -37.77 2.19 15.05
N ASN A 122 -37.02 1.22 14.50
CA ASN A 122 -36.02 0.43 15.25
C ASN A 122 -34.63 1.07 15.27
N ALA A 123 -34.37 2.04 14.39
CA ALA A 123 -33.23 2.93 14.55
C ALA A 123 -33.43 3.90 15.72
N GLN A 124 -34.66 4.15 16.21
CA GLN A 124 -34.87 5.04 17.37
C GLN A 124 -34.27 4.46 18.68
N ASN A 125 -34.27 3.13 18.86
CA ASN A 125 -33.62 2.46 20.00
C ASN A 125 -32.10 2.43 19.87
N VAL A 126 -31.60 2.33 18.64
CA VAL A 126 -30.19 2.55 18.33
C VAL A 126 -29.85 4.03 18.59
N VAL A 127 -30.76 4.97 18.33
CA VAL A 127 -30.54 6.43 18.44
C VAL A 127 -30.63 6.99 19.86
N ALA A 128 -31.19 6.29 20.84
CA ALA A 128 -31.16 6.77 22.23
C ALA A 128 -29.72 6.91 22.79
N PRO A 129 -28.78 5.99 22.50
CA PRO A 129 -27.34 6.25 22.66
C PRO A 129 -26.76 7.34 21.73
N PHE A 130 -27.43 7.67 20.61
CA PHE A 130 -26.93 8.57 19.55
C PHE A 130 -27.36 10.04 19.74
N ASN A 131 -28.41 10.32 20.52
CA ASN A 131 -28.85 11.67 20.88
C ASN A 131 -27.99 12.33 21.98
N GLY A 132 -26.99 11.61 22.52
CA GLY A 132 -26.01 12.15 23.46
C GLY A 132 -24.85 12.93 22.82
N GLY A 133 -24.81 13.03 21.49
CA GLY A 133 -23.86 13.89 20.77
C GLY A 133 -22.44 13.34 20.62
N ALA A 134 -22.18 12.07 20.95
CA ALA A 134 -20.92 11.43 20.57
C ALA A 134 -21.02 10.95 19.12
N ALA A 135 -20.18 11.49 18.24
CA ALA A 135 -20.00 10.95 16.90
C ALA A 135 -19.65 9.47 17.02
N ILE A 136 -20.36 8.61 16.29
CA ILE A 136 -19.81 7.29 15.99
C ILE A 136 -18.50 7.57 15.25
N ASP A 137 -17.40 6.98 15.71
CA ASP A 137 -16.21 6.84 14.87
C ASP A 137 -16.64 6.01 13.66
N ASN A 138 -17.10 6.71 12.61
CA ASN A 138 -17.82 6.11 11.50
C ASN A 138 -16.94 5.01 10.89
N ASN A 139 -17.41 3.77 10.97
CA ASN A 139 -16.76 2.53 10.54
C ASN A 139 -15.63 2.08 11.44
N ASP A 140 -15.98 1.12 12.31
CA ASP A 140 -15.01 0.26 12.93
C ASP A 140 -15.08 -1.13 12.28
N LEU A 141 -14.17 -1.40 11.35
CA LEU A 141 -14.02 -2.71 10.72
C LEU A 141 -13.04 -3.63 11.47
N SER A 142 -12.67 -3.28 12.71
CA SER A 142 -11.79 -4.11 13.53
C SER A 142 -12.38 -5.48 13.87
N GLY A 143 -13.71 -5.60 13.88
CA GLY A 143 -14.43 -6.85 14.12
C GLY A 143 -14.65 -7.72 12.87
N VAL A 144 -14.23 -7.28 11.67
CA VAL A 144 -14.38 -8.10 10.46
C VAL A 144 -13.50 -9.35 10.60
N GLY A 145 -14.11 -10.52 10.42
CA GLY A 145 -13.49 -11.83 10.42
C GLY A 145 -13.10 -12.26 9.01
N THR A 146 -13.96 -12.97 8.29
CA THR A 146 -13.65 -13.47 6.93
C THR A 146 -14.42 -12.72 5.85
N ILE A 147 -13.77 -12.34 4.76
CA ILE A 147 -14.43 -11.91 3.51
C ILE A 147 -14.12 -12.96 2.44
N ASP A 148 -15.11 -13.77 2.11
CA ASP A 148 -15.03 -14.81 1.09
C ASP A 148 -15.56 -14.27 -0.24
N PHE A 149 -14.72 -14.23 -1.28
CA PHE A 149 -15.11 -13.81 -2.63
C PHE A 149 -15.92 -14.87 -3.39
N GLY A 150 -16.05 -16.08 -2.84
CA GLY A 150 -16.58 -17.25 -3.54
C GLY A 150 -15.67 -17.72 -4.67
N ALA A 151 -16.13 -18.70 -5.45
CA ALA A 151 -15.31 -19.28 -6.53
C ALA A 151 -15.22 -18.41 -7.80
N ALA A 152 -16.16 -17.47 -8.00
CA ALA A 152 -16.26 -16.65 -9.21
C ALA A 152 -15.76 -15.20 -8.98
N ALA A 153 -15.75 -14.40 -10.04
CA ALA A 153 -15.23 -13.04 -9.99
C ALA A 153 -16.18 -12.07 -9.27
N SER A 154 -15.97 -11.86 -7.98
CA SER A 154 -16.75 -10.94 -7.14
C SER A 154 -15.94 -9.67 -6.82
N THR A 155 -16.62 -8.60 -6.37
CA THR A 155 -15.96 -7.29 -6.13
C THR A 155 -16.26 -6.75 -4.74
N LEU A 156 -15.21 -6.36 -4.00
CA LEU A 156 -15.34 -5.55 -2.78
C LEU A 156 -14.90 -4.12 -3.09
N VAL A 157 -15.73 -3.13 -2.73
CA VAL A 157 -15.47 -1.71 -2.98
C VAL A 157 -15.50 -0.94 -1.67
N PHE A 158 -14.44 -0.20 -1.37
CA PHE A 158 -14.40 0.80 -0.31
C PHE A 158 -14.58 2.20 -0.91
N ASN A 159 -15.72 2.82 -0.62
CA ASN A 159 -16.10 4.14 -1.11
C ASN A 159 -16.50 5.06 0.06
N LEU A 160 -15.54 5.36 0.94
CA LEU A 160 -15.81 5.99 2.23
C LEU A 160 -16.31 7.44 2.07
N ALA A 161 -17.44 7.78 2.67
CA ALA A 161 -18.01 9.13 2.53
C ALA A 161 -17.29 10.20 3.36
N ASN A 162 -16.76 9.81 4.52
CA ASN A 162 -15.78 10.61 5.24
C ASN A 162 -14.41 9.99 4.94
N PRO A 163 -13.68 10.49 3.92
CA PRO A 163 -12.46 9.84 3.48
C PRO A 163 -11.44 9.85 4.60
N THR A 164 -11.03 8.64 5.00
CA THR A 164 -9.88 8.44 5.87
C THR A 164 -8.60 8.88 5.17
N THR A 165 -7.57 9.18 5.95
CA THR A 165 -6.27 9.64 5.41
C THR A 165 -5.22 8.57 5.65
N GLN A 166 -4.06 8.66 4.98
CA GLN A 166 -2.94 7.74 5.30
C GLN A 166 -2.55 7.77 6.78
N LYS A 167 -2.70 8.91 7.47
CA LYS A 167 -2.39 9.06 8.90
C LYS A 167 -3.49 8.55 9.84
N ALA A 168 -4.72 8.50 9.36
CA ALA A 168 -5.89 8.01 10.07
C ALA A 168 -6.72 7.12 9.13
N PRO A 169 -6.22 5.92 8.77
CA PRO A 169 -6.89 5.01 7.85
C PRO A 169 -8.04 4.26 8.53
N LEU A 170 -8.96 3.73 7.73
CA LEU A 170 -9.94 2.75 8.21
C LEU A 170 -9.22 1.43 8.43
N THR A 171 -9.31 0.84 9.62
CA THR A 171 -8.57 -0.38 9.96
C THR A 171 -9.43 -1.63 9.79
N LEU A 172 -8.97 -2.58 8.96
CA LEU A 172 -9.39 -3.98 9.02
C LEU A 172 -8.58 -4.66 10.13
N GLY A 173 -9.28 -5.16 11.14
CA GLY A 173 -8.67 -5.70 12.35
C GLY A 173 -7.85 -6.96 12.13
N GLN A 174 -7.24 -7.46 13.21
CA GLN A 174 -6.25 -8.53 13.13
C GLN A 174 -6.80 -9.91 12.68
N ASN A 175 -8.11 -10.08 12.83
CA ASN A 175 -8.80 -11.31 12.45
C ASN A 175 -9.46 -11.20 11.07
N ALA A 176 -9.38 -10.04 10.42
CA ALA A 176 -9.83 -9.90 9.05
C ALA A 176 -9.07 -10.91 8.19
N LEU A 177 -9.72 -11.58 7.23
CA LEU A 177 -9.15 -12.56 6.31
C LEU A 177 -9.90 -12.53 4.99
N ILE A 178 -9.24 -12.18 3.89
CA ILE A 178 -9.82 -12.39 2.56
C ILE A 178 -9.49 -13.81 2.07
N VAL A 179 -10.52 -14.57 1.71
CA VAL A 179 -10.40 -15.93 1.16
C VAL A 179 -11.05 -16.05 -0.22
N ASN A 180 -10.62 -17.06 -0.98
CA ASN A 180 -11.09 -17.37 -2.34
C ASN A 180 -11.02 -16.19 -3.33
N GLY A 181 -10.18 -15.19 -3.08
CA GLY A 181 -10.07 -14.00 -3.93
C GLY A 181 -9.36 -14.24 -5.27
N VAL A 182 -9.06 -15.48 -5.67
CA VAL A 182 -8.37 -15.84 -6.93
C VAL A 182 -8.95 -15.12 -8.15
N ASN A 183 -10.27 -14.90 -8.15
CA ASN A 183 -10.99 -14.15 -9.17
C ASN A 183 -11.54 -12.80 -8.68
N GLY A 184 -11.35 -12.50 -7.40
CA GLY A 184 -11.88 -11.35 -6.70
C GLY A 184 -11.16 -10.05 -7.03
N THR A 185 -11.93 -8.96 -7.05
CA THR A 185 -11.43 -7.60 -7.26
C THR A 185 -11.67 -6.74 -6.02
N LEU A 186 -10.64 -6.03 -5.58
CA LEU A 186 -10.69 -5.09 -4.48
C LEU A 186 -10.54 -3.67 -5.01
N ASN A 187 -11.50 -2.79 -4.72
CA ASN A 187 -11.45 -1.39 -5.12
C ASN A 187 -11.39 -0.49 -3.88
N VAL A 188 -10.50 0.48 -3.89
CA VAL A 188 -10.67 1.70 -3.08
C VAL A 188 -10.95 2.81 -4.07
N THR A 189 -12.09 3.46 -3.88
CA THR A 189 -12.56 4.60 -4.68
C THR A 189 -12.69 5.87 -3.87
N ASN A 190 -12.61 5.78 -2.53
CA ASN A 190 -12.47 6.93 -1.64
C ASN A 190 -11.91 6.53 -0.25
N GLY A 191 -10.87 7.21 0.24
CA GLY A 191 -10.23 6.98 1.54
C GLY A 191 -8.96 6.09 1.53
N PHE A 192 -8.46 5.79 2.73
CA PHE A 192 -7.33 4.89 3.00
C PHE A 192 -7.75 3.71 3.88
N ILE A 193 -7.38 2.50 3.47
CA ILE A 193 -7.68 1.25 4.20
C ILE A 193 -6.38 0.64 4.72
N GLN A 194 -6.27 0.42 6.01
CA GLN A 194 -5.17 -0.30 6.65
C GLN A 194 -5.59 -1.72 7.00
N VAL A 195 -4.70 -2.67 6.78
CA VAL A 195 -4.89 -4.07 7.16
C VAL A 195 -3.83 -4.48 8.16
N SER A 196 -4.29 -4.98 9.32
CA SER A 196 -3.46 -5.12 10.52
C SER A 196 -2.63 -6.41 10.60
N ASP A 197 -3.11 -7.55 10.09
CA ASP A 197 -2.31 -8.76 9.82
C ASP A 197 -3.13 -9.84 9.06
N LYS A 198 -2.41 -10.81 8.44
CA LYS A 198 -2.90 -12.09 7.87
C LYS A 198 -3.73 -12.13 6.59
N SER A 199 -4.04 -11.04 5.88
CA SER A 199 -5.35 -11.07 5.18
C SER A 199 -5.54 -10.38 3.85
N PHE A 200 -4.61 -10.56 2.93
CA PHE A 200 -5.01 -10.70 1.53
C PHE A 200 -4.34 -11.94 0.96
N ALA A 201 -4.82 -13.10 1.41
CA ALA A 201 -4.52 -14.32 0.71
C ALA A 201 -5.26 -14.23 -0.63
N THR A 202 -4.52 -13.79 -1.65
CA THR A 202 -4.86 -14.00 -3.06
C THR A 202 -6.10 -13.22 -3.53
N VAL A 203 -5.91 -11.99 -3.98
CA VAL A 203 -6.90 -11.27 -4.82
C VAL A 203 -6.40 -11.19 -6.27
N LYS A 204 -7.30 -11.23 -7.25
CA LYS A 204 -6.94 -11.08 -8.67
C LYS A 204 -6.52 -9.65 -8.97
N ALA A 205 -7.28 -8.67 -8.49
CA ALA A 205 -7.02 -7.28 -8.79
C ALA A 205 -7.21 -6.39 -7.56
N ILE A 206 -6.30 -5.43 -7.37
CA ILE A 206 -6.48 -4.32 -6.44
C ILE A 206 -6.50 -3.04 -7.26
N ASN A 207 -7.57 -2.26 -7.19
CA ASN A 207 -7.74 -1.01 -7.88
C ASN A 207 -7.74 0.16 -6.88
N ILE A 208 -6.92 1.18 -7.14
CA ILE A 208 -6.73 2.33 -6.26
C ILE A 208 -6.94 3.61 -7.08
N GLY A 209 -7.89 4.46 -6.68
CA GLY A 209 -8.12 5.78 -7.30
C GLY A 209 -7.10 6.85 -6.86
N ASP A 210 -7.21 8.04 -7.42
CA ASP A 210 -6.40 9.20 -7.01
C ASP A 210 -6.68 9.62 -5.56
N GLY A 211 -5.63 10.01 -4.84
CA GLY A 211 -5.72 10.49 -3.45
C GLY A 211 -6.11 9.42 -2.42
N GLN A 212 -6.09 8.14 -2.81
CA GLN A 212 -6.59 7.02 -2.01
C GLN A 212 -5.48 6.01 -1.75
N GLY A 213 -5.72 5.02 -0.88
CA GLY A 213 -4.72 3.97 -0.75
C GLY A 213 -5.03 2.78 0.12
N PHE A 214 -4.14 1.79 -0.01
CA PHE A 214 -4.04 0.64 0.87
C PHE A 214 -2.77 0.70 1.68
N ILE A 215 -2.87 0.31 2.95
CA ILE A 215 -1.77 0.23 3.89
C ILE A 215 -1.69 -1.19 4.43
N PHE A 216 -0.61 -1.87 4.11
CA PHE A 216 -0.30 -3.19 4.65
C PHE A 216 0.68 -3.00 5.81
N ASN A 217 0.25 -3.27 7.04
CA ASN A 217 1.07 -3.07 8.22
C ASN A 217 1.42 -4.38 8.90
N THR A 218 2.71 -4.73 8.97
CA THR A 218 3.15 -5.99 9.58
C THR A 218 3.26 -5.89 11.09
N ASN A 219 2.78 -6.91 11.81
CA ASN A 219 2.92 -7.03 13.26
C ASN A 219 4.06 -8.01 13.64
N ALA A 220 4.56 -7.94 14.87
CA ALA A 220 5.75 -8.69 15.32
C ALA A 220 5.58 -10.20 15.41
N THR A 221 4.34 -10.66 15.39
CA THR A 221 3.98 -12.05 15.65
C THR A 221 3.63 -12.81 14.38
N VAL A 222 3.34 -12.10 13.28
CA VAL A 222 2.88 -12.71 12.04
C VAL A 222 3.42 -11.92 10.84
N GLY A 223 4.25 -12.57 10.02
CA GLY A 223 4.69 -11.98 8.76
C GLY A 223 3.50 -11.73 7.83
N ASN A 224 3.31 -10.50 7.35
CA ASN A 224 2.35 -10.26 6.28
C ASN A 224 2.99 -10.59 4.94
N ALA A 225 2.31 -11.41 4.16
CA ALA A 225 2.60 -11.57 2.75
C ALA A 225 1.45 -10.95 1.95
N LEU A 226 1.72 -9.87 1.20
CA LEU A 226 0.83 -9.44 0.12
C LEU A 226 0.99 -10.42 -1.04
N ASN A 227 0.36 -11.58 -0.93
CA ASN A 227 0.44 -12.61 -1.98
C ASN A 227 -0.55 -12.31 -3.10
N LEU A 228 -0.12 -11.54 -4.09
CA LEU A 228 -0.76 -11.55 -5.42
C LEU A 228 -0.50 -12.94 -6.04
N GLN A 229 -1.49 -13.57 -6.69
CA GLN A 229 -1.27 -14.90 -7.28
C GLN A 229 -0.44 -14.84 -8.58
N ALA A 230 0.26 -15.93 -8.87
CA ALA A 230 1.00 -16.09 -10.12
C ALA A 230 0.07 -16.05 -11.34
N GLY A 231 0.44 -15.30 -12.38
CA GLY A 231 -0.15 -15.37 -13.71
C GLY A 231 -1.44 -14.55 -13.91
N GLY A 232 -1.35 -13.22 -13.78
CA GLY A 232 -2.42 -12.30 -14.18
C GLY A 232 -3.11 -11.52 -13.06
N ALA A 233 -2.60 -11.59 -11.82
CA ALA A 233 -3.01 -10.70 -10.76
C ALA A 233 -2.38 -9.31 -10.94
N THR A 234 -3.14 -8.23 -10.71
CA THR A 234 -2.68 -6.85 -10.95
C THR A 234 -3.02 -5.91 -9.80
N ILE A 235 -2.13 -4.96 -9.53
CA ILE A 235 -2.49 -3.75 -8.78
C ILE A 235 -2.59 -2.62 -9.79
N ASN A 236 -3.78 -2.02 -9.90
CA ASN A 236 -4.09 -0.95 -10.84
C ASN A 236 -4.32 0.36 -10.09
N PHE A 237 -3.64 1.41 -10.50
CA PHE A 237 -3.87 2.78 -10.07
C PHE A 237 -4.74 3.42 -11.14
N ASN A 238 -6.05 3.36 -10.95
CA ASN A 238 -7.05 3.76 -11.95
C ASN A 238 -7.30 5.29 -11.95
N GLY A 239 -6.60 6.00 -11.06
CA GLY A 239 -6.59 7.46 -11.03
C GLY A 239 -5.97 8.09 -12.28
N THR A 240 -6.43 9.28 -12.62
CA THR A 240 -5.93 10.06 -13.75
C THR A 240 -4.69 10.89 -13.42
N GLU A 241 -4.54 11.31 -12.16
CA GLU A 241 -3.47 12.18 -11.66
C GLU A 241 -2.27 11.38 -11.14
N GLY A 242 -2.48 10.13 -10.78
CA GLY A 242 -1.41 9.27 -10.30
C GLY A 242 -1.08 9.38 -8.82
N THR A 243 -2.03 9.87 -8.04
CA THR A 243 -1.80 10.15 -6.61
C THR A 243 -2.27 9.02 -5.70
N GLY A 244 -2.85 7.95 -6.25
CA GLY A 244 -3.21 6.73 -5.54
C GLY A 244 -1.99 6.02 -4.97
N ARG A 245 -2.10 5.42 -3.77
CA ARG A 245 -0.97 4.93 -2.99
C ARG A 245 -1.13 3.51 -2.45
N LEU A 246 -0.11 2.70 -2.65
CA LEU A 246 0.11 1.42 -1.98
C LEU A 246 1.24 1.59 -0.96
N VAL A 247 0.94 1.39 0.31
CA VAL A 247 1.87 1.60 1.42
C VAL A 247 2.16 0.27 2.11
N LEU A 248 3.43 -0.08 2.20
CA LEU A 248 3.96 -1.29 2.82
C LEU A 248 4.74 -0.89 4.08
N LEU A 249 4.19 -1.15 5.27
CA LEU A 249 4.76 -0.75 6.55
C LEU A 249 5.34 -1.96 7.30
N SER A 250 6.62 -1.86 7.67
CA SER A 250 7.33 -2.76 8.57
C SER A 250 7.56 -2.05 9.92
N LYS A 251 6.56 -2.10 10.80
CA LYS A 251 6.51 -1.29 12.04
C LYS A 251 6.64 -2.06 13.35
N ASN A 252 6.76 -3.39 13.33
CA ASN A 252 6.72 -4.17 14.57
C ASN A 252 7.70 -5.35 14.58
N GLY A 253 8.98 -5.14 14.89
CA GLY A 253 9.82 -6.16 15.56
C GLY A 253 10.28 -7.42 14.82
N ALA A 254 9.70 -7.82 13.68
CA ALA A 254 10.19 -8.94 12.86
C ALA A 254 10.35 -8.47 11.41
N ALA A 255 11.52 -8.74 10.81
CA ALA A 255 11.73 -8.44 9.39
C ALA A 255 10.65 -9.14 8.58
N THR A 256 9.82 -8.38 7.88
CA THR A 256 8.78 -8.94 7.01
C THR A 256 9.14 -8.73 5.57
N ASP A 257 9.25 -9.84 4.88
CA ASP A 257 9.41 -9.91 3.44
C ASP A 257 8.06 -9.62 2.78
N PHE A 258 7.95 -8.49 2.10
CA PHE A 258 6.82 -8.21 1.22
C PHE A 258 7.04 -8.96 -0.08
N ASN A 259 6.32 -10.05 -0.25
CA ASN A 259 6.51 -10.91 -1.39
C ASN A 259 5.55 -10.58 -2.54
N VAL A 260 6.07 -10.02 -3.62
CA VAL A 260 5.28 -9.65 -4.80
C VAL A 260 5.41 -10.73 -5.86
N THR A 261 4.32 -11.45 -6.14
CA THR A 261 4.23 -12.34 -7.32
C THR A 261 3.73 -11.52 -8.51
N GLY A 262 4.64 -10.99 -9.32
CA GLY A 262 4.34 -10.09 -10.44
C GLY A 262 5.09 -8.76 -10.32
N SER A 263 4.65 -7.75 -11.07
CA SER A 263 5.15 -6.39 -10.99
C SER A 263 4.08 -5.48 -10.37
N LEU A 264 4.46 -4.70 -9.36
CA LEU A 264 3.64 -3.58 -8.88
C LEU A 264 3.80 -2.44 -9.89
N GLY A 265 3.11 -2.47 -11.02
CA GLY A 265 3.53 -1.53 -12.08
C GLY A 265 2.73 -1.42 -13.36
N ASP A 266 2.06 -2.48 -13.79
CA ASP A 266 1.88 -2.73 -15.23
C ASP A 266 0.95 -1.74 -15.97
N ASN A 267 0.28 -0.82 -15.26
CA ASN A 267 -0.58 0.23 -15.85
C ASN A 267 -0.56 1.56 -15.05
N LEU A 268 0.55 1.93 -14.42
CA LEU A 268 0.50 2.67 -13.16
C LEU A 268 1.05 4.10 -13.18
N LYS A 269 0.09 5.02 -13.12
CA LYS A 269 0.30 6.39 -12.65
C LYS A 269 0.56 6.49 -11.14
N GLY A 270 0.61 5.42 -10.34
CA GLY A 270 0.54 5.54 -8.87
C GLY A 270 1.84 5.56 -8.05
N ILE A 271 1.59 5.78 -6.76
CA ILE A 271 2.39 5.79 -5.52
C ILE A 271 2.76 4.44 -4.90
N ILE A 272 4.00 3.94 -4.92
CA ILE A 272 4.38 2.80 -4.05
C ILE A 272 5.30 3.25 -2.93
N GLU A 273 4.98 2.92 -1.69
CA GLU A 273 5.76 3.31 -0.51
C GLU A 273 6.18 2.10 0.31
N PHE A 274 7.47 1.98 0.55
CA PHE A 274 8.04 0.98 1.42
C PHE A 274 8.67 1.64 2.65
N ASN A 275 8.18 1.29 3.83
CA ASN A 275 8.56 1.93 5.08
C ASN A 275 9.06 0.90 6.10
N THR A 276 10.29 1.11 6.60
CA THR A 276 11.00 0.23 7.53
C THR A 276 11.31 0.91 8.88
N VAL A 277 10.41 1.78 9.37
CA VAL A 277 10.61 2.61 10.57
C VAL A 277 11.11 1.80 11.79
N ALA A 278 10.53 0.62 12.06
CA ALA A 278 10.82 -0.09 13.31
C ALA A 278 11.87 -1.19 13.18
N VAL A 279 11.92 -1.87 12.03
CA VAL A 279 12.85 -2.96 11.75
C VAL A 279 13.22 -2.97 10.28
N ALA A 280 14.41 -3.48 9.98
CA ALA A 280 14.82 -3.76 8.61
C ALA A 280 13.78 -4.65 7.91
N GLY A 281 13.56 -4.39 6.62
CA GLY A 281 12.56 -5.12 5.84
C GLY A 281 13.05 -5.39 4.43
N GLN A 282 12.41 -6.36 3.77
CA GLN A 282 12.69 -6.70 2.38
C GLN A 282 11.43 -6.62 1.52
N LEU A 283 11.60 -6.16 0.29
CA LEU A 283 10.62 -6.22 -0.79
C LEU A 283 11.14 -7.24 -1.83
N ILE A 284 10.47 -8.39 -1.95
CA ILE A 284 10.92 -9.56 -2.71
C ILE A 284 10.11 -9.71 -4.01
N ALA A 285 10.80 -10.01 -5.11
CA ALA A 285 10.18 -10.53 -6.33
C ALA A 285 10.08 -12.06 -6.27
N ASN A 286 8.85 -12.59 -6.22
CA ASN A 286 8.61 -14.03 -6.10
C ASN A 286 9.03 -14.83 -7.34
N ALA A 287 9.11 -14.18 -8.50
CA ALA A 287 9.57 -14.80 -9.75
C ALA A 287 11.11 -14.80 -9.89
N GLY A 288 11.83 -14.28 -8.89
CA GLY A 288 13.29 -14.17 -8.85
C GLY A 288 13.80 -12.73 -9.12
N PRO A 289 15.08 -12.43 -8.81
CA PRO A 289 15.62 -11.06 -8.80
C PRO A 289 15.50 -10.30 -10.14
N ALA A 290 15.55 -11.02 -11.26
CA ALA A 290 15.44 -10.46 -12.61
C ALA A 290 14.00 -10.06 -13.01
N ASN A 291 13.06 -10.07 -12.06
CA ASN A 291 11.70 -9.58 -12.28
C ASN A 291 11.54 -8.23 -11.62
N ALA A 292 10.75 -7.37 -12.26
CA ALA A 292 10.41 -6.10 -11.67
C ALA A 292 9.48 -6.31 -10.49
N VAL A 293 9.86 -5.73 -9.36
CA VAL A 293 8.98 -5.64 -8.19
C VAL A 293 8.17 -4.35 -8.26
N ILE A 294 8.73 -3.30 -8.88
CA ILE A 294 8.11 -2.00 -9.08
C ILE A 294 8.18 -1.64 -10.56
N GLY A 295 7.04 -1.34 -11.17
CA GLY A 295 6.95 -0.92 -12.57
C GLY A 295 7.41 -1.96 -13.58
N THR A 296 7.39 -1.57 -14.85
CA THR A 296 7.97 -2.33 -15.97
C THR A 296 8.95 -1.46 -16.75
N ASN A 297 9.83 -2.11 -17.51
CA ASN A 297 10.92 -1.47 -18.25
C ASN A 297 10.50 -0.74 -19.54
N ASN A 298 9.24 -0.87 -19.97
CA ASN A 298 8.69 -0.08 -21.06
C ASN A 298 8.24 1.27 -20.48
N GLY A 299 8.70 2.41 -21.02
CA GLY A 299 8.49 3.73 -20.39
C GLY A 299 7.05 4.05 -19.93
N ALA A 300 6.03 3.45 -20.55
CA ALA A 300 4.61 3.58 -20.17
C ALA A 300 4.18 2.78 -18.92
N GLY A 301 4.93 1.77 -18.49
CA GLY A 301 4.59 0.95 -17.31
C GLY A 301 5.51 1.19 -16.10
N ARG A 302 6.32 2.26 -16.11
CA ARG A 302 7.01 2.73 -14.90
C ARG A 302 5.97 3.18 -13.87
N ALA A 303 6.16 2.85 -12.59
CA ALA A 303 5.35 3.45 -11.52
C ALA A 303 5.57 4.97 -11.52
N ALA A 304 4.57 5.79 -11.19
CA ALA A 304 4.81 7.23 -11.13
C ALA A 304 5.75 7.61 -9.99
N GLY A 305 5.60 6.96 -8.83
CA GLY A 305 6.44 7.21 -7.68
C GLY A 305 6.85 5.94 -6.94
N PHE A 306 8.06 5.93 -6.43
CA PHE A 306 8.53 4.96 -5.44
C PHE A 306 9.18 5.68 -4.26
N VAL A 307 8.64 5.47 -3.06
CA VAL A 307 9.14 6.07 -1.81
C VAL A 307 9.71 4.98 -0.92
N VAL A 308 10.95 5.14 -0.47
CA VAL A 308 11.57 4.27 0.53
C VAL A 308 11.87 5.08 1.78
N SER A 309 11.28 4.68 2.90
CA SER A 309 11.52 5.27 4.22
C SER A 309 12.28 4.30 5.12
N VAL A 310 13.46 4.71 5.59
CA VAL A 310 14.38 3.89 6.39
C VAL A 310 14.81 4.64 7.63
N ASP A 311 14.28 4.33 8.82
CA ASP A 311 14.60 5.10 10.03
C ASP A 311 15.60 4.38 10.93
N ASN A 312 16.27 5.13 11.82
CA ASN A 312 17.06 4.59 12.94
C ASN A 312 18.19 3.62 12.57
N GLY A 313 18.83 3.80 11.41
CA GLY A 313 19.88 2.89 10.95
C GLY A 313 19.37 1.53 10.47
N ASN A 314 18.05 1.36 10.34
CA ASN A 314 17.46 0.18 9.70
C ASN A 314 17.77 0.14 8.21
N ALA A 315 17.58 -1.04 7.63
CA ALA A 315 17.80 -1.29 6.22
C ALA A 315 16.49 -1.67 5.50
N ALA A 316 16.24 -1.06 4.35
CA ALA A 316 15.26 -1.53 3.37
C ALA A 316 16.00 -2.24 2.25
N THR A 317 15.68 -3.51 1.99
CA THR A 317 16.24 -4.25 0.87
C THR A 317 15.19 -4.46 -0.21
N ILE A 318 15.47 -4.07 -1.45
CA ILE A 318 14.60 -4.30 -2.60
C ILE A 318 15.29 -5.33 -3.47
N ALA A 319 14.77 -6.57 -3.52
CA ALA A 319 15.48 -7.71 -4.10
C ALA A 319 15.32 -7.85 -5.63
N GLY A 320 14.34 -7.17 -6.24
CA GLY A 320 14.13 -7.20 -7.70
C GLY A 320 14.23 -5.83 -8.36
N GLN A 321 13.90 -5.76 -9.65
CA GLN A 321 14.06 -4.53 -10.44
C GLN A 321 13.07 -3.45 -10.02
N VAL A 322 13.53 -2.20 -10.11
CA VAL A 322 12.72 -1.01 -9.83
C VAL A 322 12.68 -0.11 -11.05
N TYR A 323 11.46 0.11 -11.56
CA TYR A 323 11.16 1.04 -12.63
C TYR A 323 10.12 2.07 -12.15
N ALA A 324 10.56 3.28 -11.79
CA ALA A 324 9.68 4.33 -11.28
C ALA A 324 10.07 5.68 -11.87
N LYS A 325 9.14 6.58 -12.17
CA LYS A 325 9.47 7.90 -12.71
C LYS A 325 10.10 8.80 -11.65
N ASP A 326 9.48 8.86 -10.48
CA ASP A 326 9.98 9.62 -9.35
C ASP A 326 10.36 8.67 -8.21
N MET A 327 11.56 8.84 -7.66
CA MET A 327 12.04 8.08 -6.50
C MET A 327 12.31 9.04 -5.35
N VAL A 328 11.86 8.67 -4.15
CA VAL A 328 12.18 9.39 -2.91
C VAL A 328 12.81 8.43 -1.93
N ILE A 329 14.00 8.75 -1.47
CA ILE A 329 14.71 8.02 -0.42
C ILE A 329 14.74 8.93 0.80
N GLN A 330 14.15 8.48 1.89
CA GLN A 330 14.01 9.30 3.09
C GLN A 330 14.26 8.52 4.36
N SER A 331 14.66 9.26 5.38
CA SER A 331 14.96 8.71 6.69
C SER A 331 14.64 9.74 7.76
N ALA A 332 13.97 9.35 8.83
CA ALA A 332 13.73 10.22 9.98
C ALA A 332 15.05 10.56 10.72
N ASN A 333 16.05 9.67 10.68
CA ASN A 333 17.31 9.81 11.42
C ASN A 333 18.50 9.35 10.59
N ALA A 334 19.63 10.04 10.68
CA ALA A 334 20.81 9.71 9.88
C ALA A 334 21.24 8.23 10.02
N GLY A 335 21.69 7.65 8.90
CA GLY A 335 22.24 6.30 8.85
C GLY A 335 21.31 5.21 8.32
N GLY A 336 20.04 5.51 8.01
CA GLY A 336 19.15 4.58 7.33
C GLY A 336 19.74 4.09 6.00
N GLN A 337 19.53 2.82 5.67
CA GLN A 337 20.13 2.18 4.50
C GLN A 337 19.08 1.64 3.53
N VAL A 338 19.26 1.90 2.23
CA VAL A 338 18.49 1.28 1.15
C VAL A 338 19.42 0.43 0.30
N ASN A 339 19.12 -0.87 0.20
CA ASN A 339 19.87 -1.83 -0.59
C ASN A 339 19.04 -2.26 -1.80
N PHE A 340 19.48 -1.88 -3.00
CA PHE A 340 18.90 -2.34 -4.25
C PHE A 340 19.65 -3.58 -4.74
N GLY A 341 19.03 -4.74 -4.58
CA GLY A 341 19.54 -6.05 -5.00
C GLY A 341 19.45 -6.31 -6.50
N HIS A 342 18.90 -5.38 -7.27
CA HIS A 342 18.91 -5.40 -8.73
C HIS A 342 18.92 -3.98 -9.32
N ILE A 343 18.82 -3.88 -10.64
CA ILE A 343 18.68 -2.64 -11.42
C ILE A 343 17.59 -1.73 -10.82
N VAL A 344 17.98 -0.48 -10.61
CA VAL A 344 17.07 0.65 -10.44
C VAL A 344 17.16 1.50 -11.68
N ASP A 345 16.03 1.84 -12.28
CA ASP A 345 15.99 2.74 -13.42
C ASP A 345 14.82 3.68 -13.28
N VAL A 346 15.07 4.99 -13.19
CA VAL A 346 14.02 6.01 -13.17
C VAL A 346 13.71 6.64 -14.52
N GLY A 347 14.44 6.24 -15.57
CA GLY A 347 14.35 6.86 -16.90
C GLY A 347 15.16 8.16 -17.00
N THR A 348 15.24 8.73 -18.20
CA THR A 348 16.00 9.96 -18.47
C THR A 348 15.35 11.19 -17.88
N ASP A 349 14.02 11.20 -17.83
CA ASP A 349 13.21 12.33 -17.37
C ASP A 349 12.70 12.11 -15.94
N GLY A 350 13.17 11.03 -15.29
CA GLY A 350 12.82 10.68 -13.93
C GLY A 350 13.67 11.43 -12.91
N THR A 351 13.16 11.49 -11.68
CA THR A 351 13.83 12.18 -10.58
C THR A 351 14.10 11.24 -9.42
N THR A 352 15.20 11.47 -8.70
CA THR A 352 15.49 10.83 -7.42
C THR A 352 15.75 11.92 -6.39
N ALA A 353 15.09 11.88 -5.23
CA ALA A 353 15.29 12.87 -4.18
C ALA A 353 15.64 12.21 -2.84
N PHE A 354 16.64 12.75 -2.16
CA PHE A 354 16.96 12.40 -0.78
C PHE A 354 16.32 13.41 0.17
N LYS A 355 15.59 12.92 1.19
CA LYS A 355 14.84 13.80 2.10
C LYS A 355 15.06 13.44 3.57
N THR A 356 14.81 14.45 4.41
CA THR A 356 14.72 14.37 5.88
C THR A 356 16.06 14.18 6.60
N ALA A 357 16.82 13.11 6.31
CA ALA A 357 18.12 12.85 6.93
C ALA A 357 19.06 12.07 6.01
N ALA A 358 20.36 12.12 6.31
CA ALA A 358 21.41 11.43 5.56
C ALA A 358 21.15 9.92 5.50
N SER A 359 20.93 9.41 4.29
CA SER A 359 20.65 8.00 4.00
C SER A 359 21.78 7.38 3.19
N LYS A 360 21.99 6.07 3.35
CA LYS A 360 22.96 5.29 2.58
C LYS A 360 22.22 4.46 1.55
N VAL A 361 22.71 4.44 0.33
CA VAL A 361 22.15 3.65 -0.77
C VAL A 361 23.24 2.74 -1.31
N ALA A 362 22.94 1.46 -1.45
CA ALA A 362 23.81 0.51 -2.13
C ALA A 362 23.05 -0.04 -3.34
N ILE A 363 23.68 -0.01 -4.51
CA ILE A 363 23.21 -0.72 -5.70
C ILE A 363 24.06 -1.97 -5.93
N THR A 364 23.53 -2.91 -6.69
CA THR A 364 24.23 -4.17 -7.03
C THR A 364 24.43 -4.35 -8.53
N GLN A 365 23.77 -3.52 -9.35
CA GLN A 365 23.81 -3.58 -10.80
C GLN A 365 23.81 -2.18 -11.40
N ASN A 366 24.06 -2.11 -12.71
CA ASN A 366 23.89 -0.89 -13.50
C ASN A 366 22.53 -0.25 -13.19
N SER A 367 22.56 1.02 -12.80
CA SER A 367 21.36 1.72 -12.35
C SER A 367 21.32 3.14 -12.88
N ASN A 368 20.12 3.64 -13.11
CA ASN A 368 19.85 4.99 -13.56
C ASN A 368 18.95 5.71 -12.54
N PHE A 369 19.50 6.74 -11.91
CA PHE A 369 18.83 7.55 -10.88
C PHE A 369 18.30 8.88 -11.46
N GLY A 370 18.45 9.11 -12.77
CA GLY A 370 17.90 10.28 -13.45
C GLY A 370 18.44 11.59 -12.86
N THR A 371 17.60 12.62 -12.78
CA THR A 371 17.94 13.85 -12.07
C THR A 371 17.86 13.60 -10.56
N THR A 372 19.01 13.60 -9.89
CA THR A 372 19.12 13.25 -8.47
C THR A 372 19.42 14.47 -7.61
N ASP A 373 18.58 14.76 -6.64
CA ASP A 373 18.77 15.83 -5.66
C ASP A 373 19.10 15.25 -4.27
N PHE A 374 20.31 15.51 -3.79
CA PHE A 374 20.75 15.20 -2.43
C PHE A 374 20.24 16.21 -1.38
N GLY A 375 19.70 17.35 -1.80
CA GLY A 375 19.35 18.46 -0.93
C GLY A 375 20.58 18.94 -0.15
N ASN A 376 20.41 19.22 1.14
CA ASN A 376 21.50 19.57 2.06
C ASN A 376 22.03 18.37 2.87
N LEU A 377 21.78 17.14 2.41
CA LEU A 377 22.01 15.92 3.18
C LEU A 377 23.35 15.26 2.84
N ALA A 378 24.04 14.74 3.85
CA ALA A 378 25.24 13.91 3.68
C ALA A 378 24.89 12.46 3.25
N ALA A 379 23.98 12.31 2.28
CA ALA A 379 23.59 11.02 1.75
C ALA A 379 24.75 10.34 1.01
N GLN A 380 24.70 9.01 0.90
CA GLN A 380 25.79 8.25 0.30
C GLN A 380 25.22 7.26 -0.71
N ILE A 381 25.86 7.12 -1.87
CA ILE A 381 25.59 6.07 -2.84
C ILE A 381 26.85 5.23 -3.01
N THR A 382 26.73 3.92 -2.82
CA THR A 382 27.80 2.95 -3.07
C THR A 382 27.53 2.19 -4.36
N VAL A 383 28.49 2.24 -5.28
CA VAL A 383 28.49 1.58 -6.58
C VAL A 383 29.52 0.44 -6.56
N PRO A 384 29.13 -0.80 -6.87
CA PRO A 384 30.03 -1.95 -6.81
C PRO A 384 30.96 -2.00 -8.04
N ASP A 385 31.90 -2.95 -8.02
CA ASP A 385 32.91 -3.09 -9.06
C ASP A 385 32.28 -3.29 -10.45
N THR A 386 32.89 -2.67 -11.48
CA THR A 386 32.49 -2.73 -12.89
C THR A 386 31.12 -2.12 -13.25
N MET A 387 30.36 -1.60 -12.28
CA MET A 387 29.01 -1.08 -12.52
C MET A 387 28.99 0.38 -12.95
N THR A 388 27.93 0.71 -13.68
CA THR A 388 27.59 2.06 -14.11
C THR A 388 26.46 2.63 -13.25
N LEU A 389 26.70 3.82 -12.69
CA LEU A 389 25.66 4.66 -12.14
C LEU A 389 25.40 5.80 -13.14
N THR A 390 24.16 5.89 -13.62
CA THR A 390 23.71 6.96 -14.51
C THR A 390 22.87 7.96 -13.73
N GLY A 391 23.13 9.26 -13.89
CA GLY A 391 22.36 10.32 -13.26
C GLY A 391 22.96 11.71 -13.44
N ASN A 392 22.20 12.74 -13.11
CA ASN A 392 22.69 14.10 -12.94
C ASN A 392 22.43 14.49 -11.49
N PHE A 393 23.49 14.59 -10.71
CA PHE A 393 23.43 14.66 -9.27
C PHE A 393 23.67 16.10 -8.80
N THR A 394 22.81 16.60 -7.92
CA THR A 394 22.90 17.95 -7.37
C THR A 394 22.81 17.92 -5.84
N GLY A 395 23.57 18.78 -5.17
CA GLY A 395 23.27 19.19 -3.80
C GLY A 395 22.27 20.33 -3.75
N ASP A 396 22.17 20.99 -2.60
CA ASP A 396 21.23 22.08 -2.34
C ASP A 396 21.43 23.25 -3.32
N ALA A 397 20.57 23.31 -4.34
CA ALA A 397 20.59 24.36 -5.35
C ALA A 397 20.31 25.76 -4.77
N SER A 398 19.66 25.84 -3.60
CA SER A 398 19.38 27.10 -2.92
C SER A 398 20.56 27.63 -2.08
N ASN A 399 21.57 26.78 -1.83
CA ASN A 399 22.78 27.16 -1.10
C ASN A 399 24.04 26.61 -1.78
N PRO A 400 24.56 27.31 -2.81
CA PRO A 400 25.71 26.85 -3.60
C PRO A 400 27.01 26.65 -2.81
N GLY A 401 27.12 27.24 -1.60
CA GLY A 401 28.26 27.04 -0.72
C GLY A 401 28.19 25.74 0.09
N ASN A 402 27.06 25.05 0.08
CA ASN A 402 26.84 23.81 0.81
C ASN A 402 26.90 22.62 -0.15
N THR A 403 27.97 21.82 -0.06
CA THR A 403 28.05 20.57 -0.80
C THR A 403 27.31 19.46 -0.06
N ALA A 404 26.60 18.60 -0.77
CA ALA A 404 25.87 17.47 -0.19
C ALA A 404 26.20 16.16 -0.91
N GLY A 405 25.95 15.02 -0.27
CA GLY A 405 26.09 13.73 -0.95
C GLY A 405 27.54 13.25 -1.21
N VAL A 406 27.73 11.94 -1.22
CA VAL A 406 28.97 11.28 -1.68
C VAL A 406 28.62 10.09 -2.56
N ILE A 407 29.32 9.93 -3.67
CA ILE A 407 29.21 8.75 -4.55
C ILE A 407 30.51 7.97 -4.48
N THR A 408 30.44 6.73 -4.02
CA THR A 408 31.60 5.89 -3.73
C THR A 408 31.59 4.67 -4.65
N PHE A 409 32.64 4.50 -5.44
CA PHE A 409 32.86 3.35 -6.30
C PHE A 409 33.81 2.34 -5.64
N ALA A 410 33.41 1.08 -5.61
CA ALA A 410 34.23 -0.01 -5.07
C ALA A 410 35.49 -0.23 -5.93
N ALA A 411 35.34 -0.40 -7.25
CA ALA A 411 36.42 -0.45 -8.24
C ALA A 411 35.84 -0.32 -9.66
N ASN A 412 36.69 -0.11 -10.68
CA ASN A 412 36.39 -0.15 -12.13
C ASN A 412 35.01 0.33 -12.63
N GLY A 413 34.42 1.38 -12.04
CA GLY A 413 33.04 1.80 -12.34
C GLY A 413 32.92 2.92 -13.36
N THR A 414 31.68 3.31 -13.65
CA THR A 414 31.38 4.48 -14.50
C THR A 414 30.32 5.37 -13.85
N LEU A 415 30.56 6.68 -13.80
CA LEU A 415 29.56 7.70 -13.51
C LEU A 415 29.15 8.37 -14.83
N ALA A 416 27.94 8.08 -15.29
CA ALA A 416 27.41 8.53 -16.57
C ALA A 416 26.34 9.63 -16.41
N SER A 417 26.29 10.59 -17.34
CA SER A 417 25.19 11.56 -17.41
C SER A 417 23.87 10.88 -17.79
N ALA A 418 22.76 11.27 -17.14
CA ALA A 418 21.41 10.92 -17.60
C ALA A 418 20.87 11.92 -18.64
N SER A 419 21.45 13.12 -18.70
CA SER A 419 21.06 14.19 -19.61
C SER A 419 21.73 14.05 -20.98
N ALA A 420 20.93 14.27 -22.03
CA ALA A 420 21.41 14.44 -23.40
C ALA A 420 21.99 15.85 -23.65
N ASP A 421 21.66 16.83 -22.81
CA ASP A 421 22.25 18.16 -22.86
C ASP A 421 23.61 18.15 -22.15
N ALA A 422 24.67 18.34 -22.94
CA ALA A 422 26.06 18.38 -22.47
C ALA A 422 26.37 19.54 -21.52
N ASN A 423 25.50 20.56 -21.43
CA ASN A 423 25.68 21.68 -20.50
C ASN A 423 25.18 21.35 -19.09
N VAL A 424 24.39 20.28 -18.92
CA VAL A 424 23.95 19.83 -17.61
C VAL A 424 25.11 19.08 -16.95
N ALA A 425 25.60 19.60 -15.84
CA ALA A 425 26.62 18.94 -15.05
C ALA A 425 26.13 17.57 -14.54
N VAL A 426 27.03 16.60 -14.52
CA VAL A 426 26.77 15.27 -13.95
C VAL A 426 26.83 15.32 -12.44
N THR A 427 27.70 16.16 -11.87
CA THR A 427 27.71 16.46 -10.43
C THR A 427 27.82 17.96 -10.21
N ASN A 428 26.90 18.52 -9.42
CA ASN A 428 26.90 19.93 -9.04
C ASN A 428 26.65 20.11 -7.53
N ASN A 429 27.50 20.84 -6.81
CA ASN A 429 27.41 21.02 -5.35
C ASN A 429 27.36 19.68 -4.59
N ILE A 430 28.13 18.70 -5.06
CA ILE A 430 28.30 17.42 -4.38
C ILE A 430 29.60 17.42 -3.60
N THR A 431 29.63 16.77 -2.43
CA THR A 431 30.83 16.73 -1.61
C THR A 431 31.96 16.00 -2.31
N ALA A 432 31.74 14.74 -2.72
CA ALA A 432 32.81 13.96 -3.36
C ALA A 432 32.34 12.83 -4.26
N ILE A 433 33.22 12.44 -5.17
CA ILE A 433 33.26 11.15 -5.85
C ILE A 433 34.49 10.41 -5.34
N GLU A 434 34.30 9.18 -4.84
CA GLU A 434 35.35 8.38 -4.21
C GLU A 434 35.62 7.09 -4.99
N ALA A 435 36.89 6.76 -5.18
CA ALA A 435 37.32 5.48 -5.73
C ALA A 435 38.08 4.70 -4.65
N LEU A 436 37.44 3.69 -4.04
CA LEU A 436 37.99 2.98 -2.88
C LEU A 436 39.04 1.93 -3.24
N GLY A 437 38.77 1.12 -4.26
CA GLY A 437 39.61 0.00 -4.67
C GLY A 437 40.57 0.34 -5.80
N VAL A 438 41.49 -0.58 -6.06
CA VAL A 438 42.40 -0.52 -7.22
C VAL A 438 41.58 -0.65 -8.49
N GLY A 439 41.67 0.32 -9.40
CA GLY A 439 40.89 0.33 -10.63
C GLY A 439 40.66 1.72 -11.21
N VAL A 440 39.88 1.77 -12.29
CA VAL A 440 39.58 3.01 -13.02
C VAL A 440 38.11 3.38 -12.88
N VAL A 441 37.81 4.54 -12.30
CA VAL A 441 36.47 5.12 -12.32
C VAL A 441 36.37 6.09 -13.50
N GLN A 442 35.47 5.77 -14.44
CA GLN A 442 35.21 6.57 -15.63
C GLN A 442 34.17 7.66 -15.32
N LEU A 443 34.47 8.88 -15.71
CA LEU A 443 33.62 10.06 -15.51
C LEU A 443 33.24 10.65 -16.87
N SER A 444 31.94 10.78 -17.11
CA SER A 444 31.42 11.46 -18.30
C SER A 444 30.88 12.85 -17.96
N GLY A 445 31.07 13.82 -18.85
CA GLY A 445 30.50 15.16 -18.68
C GLY A 445 31.22 16.02 -17.64
N THR A 446 30.51 17.02 -17.13
CA THR A 446 31.08 18.04 -16.25
C THR A 446 30.84 17.71 -14.77
N HIS A 447 31.90 17.81 -13.96
CA HIS A 447 31.86 17.51 -12.53
C HIS A 447 32.43 18.67 -11.71
N THR A 448 31.74 19.09 -10.64
CA THR A 448 32.25 20.04 -9.64
C THR A 448 32.58 19.41 -8.29
N ALA A 449 32.31 18.11 -8.12
CA ALA A 449 32.60 17.38 -6.89
C ALA A 449 34.11 17.22 -6.66
N GLU A 450 34.50 17.10 -5.39
CA GLU A 450 35.86 16.68 -5.02
C GLU A 450 36.11 15.24 -5.49
N LEU A 451 37.29 14.95 -6.05
CA LEU A 451 37.68 13.59 -6.41
C LEU A 451 38.59 13.02 -5.31
N ARG A 452 38.22 11.90 -4.70
CA ARG A 452 39.01 11.26 -3.63
C ARG A 452 39.45 9.86 -4.02
N LEU A 453 40.73 9.58 -3.79
CA LEU A 453 41.36 8.30 -4.09
C LEU A 453 41.63 7.56 -2.77
N GLY A 454 40.95 6.43 -2.56
CA GLY A 454 41.08 5.61 -1.35
C GLY A 454 42.22 4.59 -1.39
N ASN A 455 42.86 4.41 -2.56
CA ASN A 455 43.96 3.47 -2.72
C ASN A 455 45.00 3.97 -3.74
N ALA A 456 46.28 3.63 -3.54
CA ALA A 456 47.37 3.99 -4.44
C ALA A 456 47.19 3.50 -5.90
N GLY A 457 46.38 2.47 -6.12
CA GLY A 457 46.02 1.96 -7.44
C GLY A 457 44.69 2.46 -8.01
N SER A 458 44.00 3.38 -7.32
CA SER A 458 42.75 3.98 -7.79
C SER A 458 43.00 5.17 -8.71
N VAL A 459 42.23 5.30 -9.79
CA VAL A 459 42.42 6.33 -10.82
C VAL A 459 41.06 6.82 -11.34
N PHE A 460 40.92 8.12 -11.61
CA PHE A 460 39.80 8.65 -12.37
C PHE A 460 40.17 8.86 -13.83
N LYS A 461 39.23 8.60 -14.74
CA LYS A 461 39.43 8.80 -16.17
C LYS A 461 38.25 9.53 -16.78
N LEU A 462 38.53 10.58 -17.56
CA LEU A 462 37.50 11.34 -18.28
C LEU A 462 37.13 10.67 -19.61
N ALA A 463 35.99 11.06 -20.18
CA ALA A 463 35.47 10.51 -21.43
C ALA A 463 36.41 10.68 -22.65
N ASP A 464 37.26 11.72 -22.67
CA ASP A 464 38.25 11.95 -23.72
C ASP A 464 39.52 11.09 -23.57
N GLY A 465 39.57 10.25 -22.54
CA GLY A 465 40.71 9.40 -22.23
C GLY A 465 41.70 10.00 -21.23
N THR A 466 41.53 11.26 -20.83
CA THR A 466 42.39 11.94 -19.85
C THR A 466 42.37 11.19 -18.53
N VAL A 467 43.55 10.88 -18.03
CA VAL A 467 43.74 10.20 -16.75
C VAL A 467 44.04 11.23 -15.67
N ILE A 468 43.22 11.26 -14.62
CA ILE A 468 43.45 12.05 -13.42
C ILE A 468 44.15 11.12 -12.42
N ASN A 469 45.49 11.24 -12.35
CA ASN A 469 46.33 10.52 -11.40
C ASN A 469 47.09 11.51 -10.48
N GLY A 470 47.49 11.05 -9.29
CA GLY A 470 48.28 11.85 -8.34
C GLY A 470 47.73 11.84 -6.91
N LYS A 471 48.34 12.62 -6.01
CA LYS A 471 47.88 12.81 -4.61
C LYS A 471 46.64 13.71 -4.57
N VAL A 472 45.57 13.33 -5.27
CA VAL A 472 44.27 14.00 -5.16
C VAL A 472 43.63 13.50 -3.86
N ASN A 473 43.68 14.35 -2.83
CA ASN A 473 43.15 14.15 -1.47
C ASN A 473 43.06 12.67 -1.00
N GLN A 474 44.20 11.97 -1.01
CA GLN A 474 44.27 10.61 -0.49
C GLN A 474 43.98 10.65 1.01
N THR A 475 42.87 10.06 1.43
CA THR A 475 42.60 9.82 2.85
C THR A 475 43.56 8.72 3.30
N ALA A 476 44.49 9.08 4.20
CA ALA A 476 45.59 8.24 4.64
C ALA A 476 45.14 7.01 5.45
#